data_AF-A0AAW4PGY4-F1
#
_entry.id   AF-A0AAW4PGY4-F1
#
_cell.length_a   1.000
_cell.length_b   1.000
_cell.length_c   1.000
_cell.angle_alpha   90.00
_cell.angle_beta   90.00
_cell.angle_gamma   90.00
#
_symmetry.space_group_name_H-M   'P 1'
#
loop_
_entity.id
_entity.type
_entity.pdbx_description
1 polymer ?
#
loop_
_entity_poly.entity_id
_entity_poly.type
_entity_poly.pdbx_seq_one_letter_code
_entity_poly.pdbx_strand_id
1 'polypeptide(L)'
;MHANSTITADRNAIAGKRVLVVEDGPTITHGDAPHGAGLIAARKYGAGEIIDPEPAAVGSFKRVFEEYDHLDAVLPAMGYSDEQIRDLEATIRNAAPDVVVSGPPHDLARLIDIDSPIVRVRYELEEKDVTLDTVLDRHAQVWNL
;
A
#
# COMPACT_ATOMS: atom_id res chain seq x y z
N MET A 1 -19.04 12.31 8.24
CA MET A 1 -17.61 12.40 8.62
C MET A 1 -16.83 12.61 7.34
N HIS A 2 -16.12 13.73 7.21
CA HIS A 2 -15.18 13.93 6.12
C HIS A 2 -13.80 14.04 6.76
N ALA A 3 -13.08 12.91 6.81
CA ALA A 3 -11.66 12.91 7.14
C ALA A 3 -10.91 13.41 5.91
N ASN A 4 -10.13 14.49 6.07
CA ASN A 4 -9.19 14.89 5.03
C ASN A 4 -7.93 14.04 5.23
N SER A 5 -7.76 13.03 4.41
CA SER A 5 -6.50 12.28 4.39
C SER A 5 -5.49 13.00 3.50
N THR A 6 -4.29 13.24 4.03
CA THR A 6 -3.17 13.78 3.26
C THR A 6 -2.17 12.68 2.95
N ILE A 7 -1.96 12.42 1.66
CA ILE A 7 -0.94 11.50 1.14
C ILE A 7 0.26 12.30 0.66
N THR A 8 1.44 12.01 1.23
CA THR A 8 2.73 12.64 0.88
C THR A 8 3.77 11.62 0.47
N ALA A 9 4.56 11.95 -0.56
CA ALA A 9 5.73 11.21 -1.03
C ALA A 9 6.60 12.15 -1.90
N ASP A 10 7.82 11.74 -2.25
CA ASP A 10 8.66 12.49 -3.20
C ASP A 10 8.10 12.37 -4.63
N ARG A 11 7.47 13.45 -5.11
CA ARG A 11 6.89 13.53 -6.45
C ARG A 11 7.95 13.32 -7.55
N ASN A 12 9.16 13.85 -7.39
CA ASN A 12 10.17 13.81 -8.43
C ASN A 12 10.73 12.40 -8.64
N ALA A 13 10.71 11.58 -7.59
CA ALA A 13 11.08 10.18 -7.67
C ALA A 13 10.02 9.30 -8.37
N ILE A 14 8.77 9.78 -8.50
CA ILE A 14 7.64 9.02 -9.07
C ILE A 14 7.26 9.49 -10.47
N ALA A 15 7.28 10.81 -10.72
CA ALA A 15 6.73 11.39 -11.94
C ALA A 15 7.40 10.84 -13.22
N GLY A 16 6.59 10.31 -14.13
CA GLY A 16 7.03 9.75 -15.41
C GLY A 16 7.81 8.43 -15.33
N LYS A 17 7.92 7.82 -14.13
CA LYS A 17 8.63 6.56 -13.92
C LYS A 17 7.73 5.34 -14.08
N ARG A 18 8.35 4.20 -14.37
CA ARG A 18 7.71 2.87 -14.27
C ARG A 18 7.75 2.43 -12.81
N VAL A 19 6.58 2.40 -12.18
CA VAL A 19 6.43 2.23 -10.75
C VAL A 19 5.89 0.85 -10.45
N LEU A 20 6.55 0.12 -9.54
CA LEU A 20 5.93 -1.03 -8.88
C LEU A 20 5.39 -0.58 -7.53
N VAL A 21 4.10 -0.81 -7.28
CA VAL A 21 3.46 -0.46 -6.01
C VAL A 21 3.45 -1.66 -5.09
N VAL A 22 4.02 -1.50 -3.89
CA VAL A 22 3.90 -2.48 -2.80
C VAL A 22 2.94 -1.91 -1.78
N GLU A 23 1.89 -2.65 -1.42
CA GLU A 23 0.83 -2.23 -0.49
C GLU A 23 0.76 -3.10 0.74
N ASP A 24 0.17 -2.57 1.80
CA ASP A 24 -0.09 -3.35 3.01
C ASP A 24 -1.17 -4.41 2.74
N GLY A 25 -0.82 -5.69 2.87
CA GLY A 25 -1.66 -6.84 2.53
C GLY A 25 -3.08 -6.75 3.12
N PRO A 26 -3.27 -6.57 4.44
CA PRO A 26 -4.60 -6.47 5.05
C PRO A 26 -5.48 -5.35 4.48
N THR A 27 -4.88 -4.23 4.09
CA THR A 27 -5.61 -3.07 3.54
C THR A 27 -6.28 -3.40 2.21
N ILE A 28 -5.65 -4.21 1.37
CA ILE A 28 -6.12 -4.55 0.01
C ILE A 28 -6.74 -5.95 -0.11
N THR A 29 -6.52 -6.82 0.88
CA THR A 29 -7.09 -8.18 0.92
C THR A 29 -8.33 -8.28 1.81
N HIS A 30 -8.50 -7.38 2.80
CA HIS A 30 -9.60 -7.45 3.79
C HIS A 30 -10.28 -6.10 4.08
N GLY A 31 -9.84 -4.99 3.47
CA GLY A 31 -10.35 -3.64 3.74
C GLY A 31 -11.37 -3.12 2.71
N ASP A 32 -12.28 -2.24 3.13
CA ASP A 32 -13.26 -1.55 2.27
C ASP A 32 -12.64 -0.52 1.30
N ALA A 33 -11.33 -0.29 1.38
CA ALA A 33 -10.63 0.68 0.53
C ALA A 33 -10.22 0.02 -0.80
N PRO A 34 -10.83 0.39 -1.94
CA PRO A 34 -10.55 -0.27 -3.23
C PRO A 34 -9.11 -0.05 -3.73
N HIS A 35 -8.38 0.92 -3.16
CA HIS A 35 -7.02 1.27 -3.55
C HIS A 35 -6.18 1.66 -2.32
N GLY A 36 -4.97 1.10 -2.22
CA GLY A 36 -4.01 1.43 -1.16
C GLY A 36 -3.31 2.79 -1.36
N ALA A 37 -2.63 3.26 -0.31
CA ALA A 37 -2.03 4.60 -0.27
C ALA A 37 -0.89 4.77 -1.29
N GLY A 38 -0.13 3.70 -1.55
CA GLY A 38 0.90 3.62 -2.59
C GLY A 38 0.33 3.85 -3.99
N LEU A 39 -0.76 3.16 -4.33
CA LEU A 39 -1.41 3.28 -5.63
C LEU A 39 -1.99 4.68 -5.85
N ILE A 40 -2.59 5.25 -4.80
CA ILE A 40 -3.09 6.64 -4.84
C ILE A 40 -1.91 7.61 -5.03
N ALA A 41 -0.80 7.43 -4.34
CA ALA A 41 0.39 8.28 -4.49
C ALA A 41 0.99 8.19 -5.90
N ALA A 42 1.15 6.98 -6.44
CA ALA A 42 1.67 6.75 -7.79
C ALA A 42 0.85 7.49 -8.85
N ARG A 43 -0.49 7.40 -8.75
CA ARG A 43 -1.41 8.12 -9.64
C ARG A 43 -1.35 9.64 -9.41
N LYS A 44 -1.42 10.09 -8.16
CA LYS A 44 -1.40 11.51 -7.78
C LYS A 44 -0.15 12.23 -8.27
N TYR A 45 1.01 11.56 -8.23
CA TYR A 45 2.29 12.13 -8.61
C TYR A 45 2.68 11.89 -10.07
N GLY A 46 1.82 11.21 -10.84
CA GLY A 46 1.95 11.08 -12.28
C GLY A 46 3.00 10.06 -12.71
N ALA A 47 2.98 8.87 -12.11
CA ALA A 47 3.72 7.72 -12.63
C ALA A 47 3.46 7.54 -14.13
N GLY A 48 4.51 7.21 -14.89
CA GLY A 48 4.39 6.99 -16.34
C GLY A 48 3.74 5.64 -16.66
N GLU A 49 3.98 4.65 -15.79
CA GLU A 49 3.41 3.30 -15.85
C GLU A 49 3.29 2.78 -14.42
N ILE A 50 2.20 2.08 -14.11
CA ILE A 50 2.09 1.25 -12.91
C ILE A 50 2.24 -0.19 -13.38
N ILE A 51 3.30 -0.84 -12.93
CA ILE A 51 3.65 -2.20 -13.34
C ILE A 51 2.70 -3.18 -12.68
N ASP A 52 2.13 -4.07 -13.48
CA ASP A 52 1.43 -5.26 -13.01
C ASP A 52 2.46 -6.25 -12.41
N PRO A 53 2.38 -6.56 -11.10
CA PRO A 53 3.30 -7.48 -10.44
C PRO A 53 3.08 -8.96 -10.80
N GLU A 54 1.89 -9.36 -11.24
CA GLU A 54 1.50 -10.77 -11.36
C GLU A 54 2.43 -11.56 -12.31
N PRO A 55 2.76 -11.07 -13.52
CA PRO A 55 3.65 -11.80 -14.44
C PRO A 55 5.07 -12.01 -13.88
N ALA A 56 5.49 -11.18 -12.93
CA ALA A 56 6.81 -11.22 -12.32
C ALA A 56 6.85 -12.01 -10.99
N ALA A 57 5.67 -12.34 -10.44
CA ALA A 57 5.53 -12.97 -9.14
C ALA A 57 6.22 -14.33 -9.08
N VAL A 58 6.87 -14.63 -7.95
CA VAL A 58 7.49 -15.93 -7.67
C VAL A 58 7.10 -16.45 -6.28
N GLY A 59 7.31 -17.75 -6.08
CA GLY A 59 7.14 -18.39 -4.77
C GLY A 59 5.75 -18.18 -4.18
N SER A 60 5.72 -17.64 -2.96
CA SER A 60 4.50 -17.30 -2.24
C SER A 60 3.60 -16.31 -2.95
N PHE A 61 4.14 -15.36 -3.73
CA PHE A 61 3.33 -14.35 -4.42
C PHE A 61 2.53 -14.91 -5.59
N LYS A 62 3.02 -15.95 -6.29
CA LYS A 62 2.21 -16.63 -7.31
C LYS A 62 0.91 -17.18 -6.73
N ARG A 63 1.01 -17.83 -5.58
CA ARG A 63 -0.16 -18.39 -4.87
C ARG A 63 -1.12 -17.30 -4.42
N VAL A 64 -0.59 -16.14 -4.01
CA VAL A 64 -1.42 -15.00 -3.60
C VAL A 64 -2.19 -14.44 -4.79
N PHE A 65 -1.57 -14.27 -5.96
CA PHE A 65 -2.31 -13.81 -7.15
C PHE A 65 -3.31 -14.86 -7.66
N GLU A 66 -3.00 -16.16 -7.54
CA GLU A 66 -3.95 -17.25 -7.83
C GLU A 66 -5.15 -17.30 -6.86
N GLU A 67 -4.98 -16.81 -5.61
CA GLU A 67 -6.04 -16.79 -4.59
C GLU A 67 -6.87 -15.51 -4.66
N TYR A 68 -6.27 -14.40 -5.08
CA TYR A 68 -6.87 -13.07 -5.09
C TYR A 68 -6.78 -12.42 -6.48
N ASP A 69 -7.66 -12.86 -7.38
CA ASP A 69 -7.76 -12.39 -8.77
C ASP A 69 -8.07 -10.87 -8.93
N HIS A 70 -8.33 -10.14 -7.83
CA HIS A 70 -8.65 -8.71 -7.85
C HIS A 70 -7.44 -7.79 -7.63
N LEU A 71 -6.23 -8.34 -7.47
CA LEU A 71 -5.00 -7.61 -7.17
C LEU A 71 -4.30 -7.09 -8.43
N ASP A 72 -5.00 -6.34 -9.28
CA ASP A 72 -4.55 -6.04 -10.65
C ASP A 72 -3.34 -5.10 -10.79
N ALA A 73 -2.85 -4.48 -9.70
CA ALA A 73 -1.85 -3.40 -9.80
C ALA A 73 -0.97 -3.18 -8.56
N VAL A 74 -1.00 -4.11 -7.60
CA VAL A 74 -0.34 -3.95 -6.31
C VAL A 74 0.28 -5.26 -5.85
N LEU A 75 1.53 -5.22 -5.42
CA LEU A 75 2.19 -6.35 -4.79
C LEU A 75 1.86 -6.32 -3.29
N PRO A 76 1.06 -7.27 -2.76
CA PRO A 76 0.66 -7.24 -1.36
C PRO A 76 1.84 -7.60 -0.47
N ALA A 77 2.08 -6.84 0.59
CA ALA A 77 3.11 -7.15 1.55
C ALA A 77 2.57 -8.18 2.56
N MET A 78 2.68 -9.46 2.19
CA MET A 78 2.11 -10.59 2.94
C MET A 78 3.19 -11.26 3.80
N GLY A 79 3.52 -10.68 4.95
CA GLY A 79 4.49 -11.26 5.89
C GLY A 79 5.96 -11.09 5.50
N TYR A 80 6.86 -11.38 6.45
CA TYR A 80 8.32 -11.13 6.35
C TYR A 80 9.16 -12.29 6.89
N SER A 81 8.73 -13.54 6.67
CA SER A 81 9.67 -14.65 6.85
C SER A 81 10.84 -14.52 5.87
N ASP A 82 11.98 -15.12 6.18
CA ASP A 82 13.15 -15.04 5.27
C ASP A 82 12.83 -15.54 3.85
N GLU A 83 11.89 -16.48 3.72
CA GLU A 83 11.40 -16.95 2.41
C GLU A 83 10.55 -15.89 1.71
N GLN A 84 9.62 -15.26 2.42
CA GLN A 84 8.78 -14.20 1.88
C GLN A 84 9.58 -12.96 1.47
N ILE A 85 10.62 -12.60 2.24
CA ILE A 85 11.55 -11.53 1.88
C ILE A 85 12.27 -11.85 0.58
N ARG A 86 12.81 -13.08 0.44
CA ARG A 86 13.49 -13.52 -0.80
C ARG A 86 12.56 -13.53 -2.00
N ASP A 87 11.32 -13.99 -1.83
CA ASP A 87 10.30 -13.99 -2.87
C ASP A 87 9.92 -12.55 -3.27
N LEU A 88 9.84 -11.63 -2.30
CA LEU A 88 9.49 -10.23 -2.51
C LEU A 88 10.58 -9.53 -3.33
N GLU A 89 11.84 -9.66 -2.92
CA GLU A 89 12.97 -9.12 -3.66
C GLU A 89 13.06 -9.71 -5.08
N ALA A 90 12.87 -11.03 -5.23
CA ALA A 90 12.92 -11.67 -6.53
C ALA A 90 11.79 -11.21 -7.45
N THR A 91 10.58 -11.05 -6.91
CA THR A 91 9.44 -10.50 -7.65
C THR A 91 9.71 -9.07 -8.11
N ILE A 92 10.23 -8.21 -7.22
CA ILE A 92 10.60 -6.82 -7.57
C ILE A 92 11.70 -6.79 -8.63
N ARG A 93 12.74 -7.62 -8.49
CA ARG A 93 13.84 -7.72 -9.46
C ARG A 93 13.34 -8.17 -10.84
N ASN A 94 12.42 -9.13 -10.90
CA ASN A 94 11.82 -9.60 -12.16
C ASN A 94 10.94 -8.53 -12.82
N ALA A 95 10.19 -7.76 -12.03
CA ALA A 95 9.35 -6.67 -12.54
C ALA A 95 10.17 -5.49 -13.10
N ALA A 96 11.43 -5.38 -12.66
CA ALA A 96 12.40 -4.35 -13.08
C ALA A 96 11.81 -2.93 -13.11
N PRO A 97 11.31 -2.41 -11.96
CA PRO A 97 10.79 -1.05 -11.87
C PRO A 97 11.91 -0.01 -11.83
N ASP A 98 11.61 1.20 -12.31
CA ASP A 98 12.47 2.36 -12.09
C ASP A 98 12.47 2.79 -10.61
N VAL A 99 11.35 2.56 -9.92
CA VAL A 99 11.13 2.90 -8.51
C VAL A 99 10.04 2.03 -7.89
N VAL A 100 10.21 1.66 -6.63
CA VAL A 100 9.20 1.01 -5.81
C VAL A 100 8.49 2.05 -4.97
N VAL A 101 7.16 2.11 -5.05
CA VAL A 101 6.34 2.95 -4.16
C VAL A 101 5.78 2.07 -3.05
N SER A 102 6.19 2.35 -1.81
CA SER A 102 5.85 1.57 -0.63
C SER A 102 4.71 2.24 0.16
N GLY A 103 3.53 1.61 0.14
CA GLY A 103 2.36 1.95 0.94
C GLY A 103 2.31 1.40 2.38
N PRO A 104 3.03 0.32 2.75
CA PRO A 104 3.02 -0.16 4.13
C PRO A 104 3.57 0.84 5.16
N PRO A 105 3.08 0.76 6.42
CA PRO A 105 3.51 1.67 7.48
C PRO A 105 4.94 1.41 7.94
N HIS A 106 5.49 0.20 7.76
CA HIS A 106 6.88 -0.10 8.08
C HIS A 106 7.83 0.33 6.96
N ASP A 107 9.10 0.51 7.30
CA ASP A 107 10.11 0.95 6.35
C ASP A 107 10.63 -0.25 5.53
N LEU A 108 10.03 -0.47 4.35
CA LEU A 108 10.36 -1.61 3.48
C LEU A 108 11.85 -1.63 3.10
N ALA A 109 12.48 -0.45 2.96
CA ALA A 109 13.91 -0.33 2.62
C ALA A 109 14.86 -0.88 3.70
N ARG A 110 14.35 -1.21 4.89
CA ARG A 110 15.13 -1.87 5.95
C ARG A 110 14.98 -3.40 5.94
N LEU A 111 14.02 -3.91 5.17
CA LEU A 111 13.65 -5.33 5.17
C LEU A 111 14.15 -6.07 3.92
N ILE A 112 14.29 -5.36 2.80
CA ILE A 112 14.65 -5.95 1.51
C ILE A 112 15.90 -5.28 0.94
N ASP A 113 16.69 -6.06 0.20
CA ASP A 113 17.86 -5.60 -0.54
C ASP A 113 17.59 -5.66 -2.06
N ILE A 114 17.39 -4.48 -2.67
CA ILE A 114 17.08 -4.32 -4.09
C ILE A 114 17.80 -3.08 -4.66
N ASP A 115 18.10 -3.11 -5.95
CA ASP A 115 18.75 -2.00 -6.65
C ASP A 115 17.80 -0.82 -6.92
N SER A 116 16.51 -1.10 -7.08
CA SER A 116 15.51 -0.06 -7.37
C SER A 116 15.27 0.82 -6.14
N PRO A 117 15.24 2.16 -6.30
CA PRO A 117 14.95 3.06 -5.19
C PRO A 117 13.55 2.81 -4.63
N ILE A 118 13.41 2.95 -3.30
CA ILE A 118 12.12 2.81 -2.60
C ILE A 118 11.66 4.19 -2.13
N VAL A 119 10.47 4.60 -2.58
CA VAL A 119 9.78 5.81 -2.15
C VAL A 119 8.67 5.43 -1.18
N ARG A 120 8.84 5.82 0.08
CA ARG A 120 7.84 5.57 1.12
C ARG A 120 6.72 6.59 1.05
N VAL A 121 5.48 6.11 1.02
CA VAL A 121 4.29 6.93 1.14
C VAL A 121 3.95 7.14 2.60
N ARG A 122 3.59 8.38 2.95
CA ARG A 122 3.07 8.72 4.27
C ARG A 122 1.61 9.08 4.16
N TYR A 123 0.83 8.51 5.06
CA TYR A 123 -0.60 8.73 5.21
C TYR A 123 -0.84 9.43 6.54
N GLU A 124 -1.30 10.68 6.50
CA GLU A 124 -1.73 11.41 7.68
C GLU A 124 -3.26 11.52 7.66
N LEU A 125 -3.91 10.96 8.67
CA LEU A 125 -5.32 11.20 8.96
C LEU A 125 -5.42 12.50 9.75
N GLU A 126 -5.94 13.57 9.15
CA GLU A 126 -6.49 14.66 9.95
C GLU A 126 -7.86 14.21 10.47
N GLU A 127 -7.91 13.78 11.72
CA GLU A 127 -9.16 13.70 12.47
C GLU A 127 -9.67 15.12 12.72
N LYS A 128 -10.65 15.56 11.94
CA LYS A 128 -11.42 16.75 12.31
C LYS A 128 -12.40 16.38 13.42
N ASP A 129 -12.06 16.83 14.63
CA ASP A 129 -12.91 16.97 15.82
C ASP A 129 -14.01 15.90 15.95
N VAL A 130 -13.60 14.70 16.37
CA VAL A 130 -14.51 13.85 17.14
C VAL A 130 -13.96 13.84 18.56
N THR A 131 -14.34 14.84 19.36
CA THR A 131 -14.18 14.70 20.81
C THR A 131 -14.94 13.45 21.24
N LEU A 132 -14.35 12.66 22.15
CA LEU A 132 -14.97 11.45 22.72
C LEU A 132 -16.41 11.71 23.22
N ASP A 133 -16.71 12.95 23.63
CA ASP A 133 -18.06 13.40 24.02
C ASP A 133 -19.11 13.22 22.90
N THR A 134 -18.73 13.42 21.63
CA THR A 134 -19.68 13.33 20.50
C THR A 134 -20.09 11.88 20.19
N VAL A 135 -19.25 10.90 20.55
CA VAL A 135 -19.54 9.46 20.36
C VAL A 135 -20.37 8.91 21.53
N LEU A 136 -20.15 9.41 22.74
CA LEU A 136 -20.89 8.99 23.93
C LEU A 136 -22.34 9.48 23.93
N ASP A 137 -22.62 10.67 23.37
CA ASP A 137 -23.98 11.20 23.28
C ASP A 137 -24.91 10.43 22.33
N ARG A 138 -24.35 9.64 21.39
CA ARG A 138 -25.18 8.83 20.47
C ARG A 138 -25.67 7.51 21.11
N HIS A 139 -25.15 7.12 22.27
CA HIS A 139 -25.59 5.91 22.98
C HIS A 139 -26.30 6.17 24.32
N ALA A 140 -26.41 7.41 24.78
CA ALA A 140 -27.16 7.74 25.99
C ALA A 140 -28.70 7.76 25.82
N GLN A 141 -29.22 7.71 24.58
CA GLN A 141 -30.67 7.69 24.31
C GLN A 141 -31.27 6.28 24.07
N VAL A 142 -30.52 5.21 24.32
CA VAL A 142 -31.04 3.82 24.22
C VAL A 142 -31.36 3.20 25.59
N TRP A 143 -31.03 3.88 26.70
CA TRP A 143 -31.32 3.39 28.05
C TRP A 143 -31.85 4.49 28.98
N ASN A 144 -32.90 5.20 28.54
CA ASN A 144 -33.74 5.94 29.48
C ASN A 144 -35.17 5.40 29.51
N LEU A 145 -35.28 4.12 29.92
CA LEU A 145 -36.31 3.54 30.79
C LEU A 145 -35.91 2.11 31.17
#